data_AF-A0A926BFR8-F1
#
_entry.id   AF-A0A926BFR8-F1
#
_cell.length_a   1.000
_cell.length_b   1.000
_cell.length_c   1.000
_cell.angle_alpha   90.00
_cell.angle_beta   90.00
_cell.angle_gamma   90.00
#
_symmetry.space_group_name_H-M   'P 1'
#
loop_
_entity.id
_entity.type
_entity.pdbx_description
1 polymer ?
#
loop_
_entity_poly.entity_id
_entity_poly.type
_entity_poly.pdbx_seq_one_letter_code
_entity_poly.pdbx_strand_id
1 'polypeptide(L)'
;MSLPSDSATPRLSQEQILDAMKRLHQGDLTAQLPLCDDPTDNETAQIFNAHVHQMNQLAGELTYLSRDIGTQGRLGGQIEVPGAVGTWRDLVVNVNTMSVSLTNNLRAMFHHITRIANADFSQDVSAKMNGELLEAEQVLTALSDQLAALHRELIRLAEAQLREHKPD
;
A
#
# COMPACT_ATOMS: atom_id res chain seq x y z
N MET A 1 -62.71 24.09 -21.39
CA MET A 1 -61.95 22.85 -21.59
C MET A 1 -60.49 23.21 -21.33
N SER A 2 -60.07 23.09 -20.08
CA SER A 2 -58.73 23.50 -19.65
C SER A 2 -57.73 22.46 -20.11
N LEU A 3 -56.69 22.90 -20.82
CA LEU A 3 -55.51 22.08 -21.11
C LEU A 3 -54.92 21.56 -19.79
N PRO A 4 -54.44 20.30 -19.74
CA PRO A 4 -53.70 19.84 -18.58
C PRO A 4 -52.47 20.71 -18.44
N SER A 5 -52.31 21.30 -17.26
CA SER A 5 -51.07 21.94 -16.82
C SER A 5 -49.93 20.95 -17.00
N ASP A 6 -49.01 21.30 -17.89
CA ASP A 6 -47.73 20.62 -18.09
C ASP A 6 -46.97 20.70 -16.76
N SER A 7 -47.15 19.70 -15.90
CA SER A 7 -46.41 19.57 -14.65
C SER A 7 -45.00 19.19 -15.04
N ALA A 8 -44.17 20.19 -15.30
CA ALA A 8 -42.77 20.00 -15.63
C ALA A 8 -42.15 19.03 -14.62
N THR A 9 -41.68 17.89 -15.12
CA THR A 9 -41.02 16.85 -14.33
C THR A 9 -39.93 17.50 -13.46
N PRO A 10 -39.84 17.20 -12.15
CA PRO A 10 -38.83 17.80 -11.28
C PRO A 10 -37.42 17.56 -11.85
N ARG A 11 -36.71 18.66 -12.13
CA ARG A 11 -35.35 18.66 -12.70
C ARG A 11 -34.29 18.94 -11.65
N LEU A 12 -33.08 18.48 -11.93
CA LEU A 12 -31.90 18.78 -11.12
C LEU A 12 -31.48 20.24 -11.35
N SER A 13 -31.48 21.04 -10.27
CA SER A 13 -31.14 22.45 -10.37
C SER A 13 -29.62 22.68 -10.39
N GLN A 14 -29.19 23.77 -11.04
CA GLN A 14 -27.78 24.18 -11.04
C GLN A 14 -27.25 24.45 -9.63
N GLU A 15 -28.10 24.93 -8.72
CA GLU A 15 -27.72 25.18 -7.33
C GLU A 15 -27.38 23.88 -6.60
N GLN A 16 -28.17 22.81 -6.79
CA GLN A 16 -27.89 21.49 -6.25
C GLN A 16 -26.59 20.90 -6.79
N ILE A 17 -26.36 21.02 -8.11
CA ILE A 17 -25.11 20.56 -8.74
C ILE A 17 -23.91 21.31 -8.17
N LEU A 18 -24.01 22.64 -8.09
CA LEU A 18 -22.94 23.48 -7.58
C LEU A 18 -22.63 23.19 -6.11
N ASP A 19 -23.65 22.98 -5.27
CA ASP A 19 -23.48 22.59 -3.88
C ASP A 19 -22.77 21.24 -3.75
N ALA A 20 -23.24 20.22 -4.47
CA ALA A 20 -22.62 18.90 -4.45
C ALA A 20 -21.16 18.94 -4.93
N MET A 21 -20.86 19.72 -5.97
CA MET A 21 -19.49 19.94 -6.44
C MET A 21 -18.62 20.68 -5.42
N LYS A 22 -19.15 21.70 -4.75
CA LYS A 22 -18.42 22.42 -3.68
C LYS A 22 -18.09 21.50 -2.51
N ARG A 23 -19.05 20.65 -2.11
CA ARG A 23 -18.84 19.64 -1.07
C ARG A 23 -17.77 18.64 -1.47
N LEU A 24 -17.86 18.07 -2.66
CA LEU A 24 -16.84 17.17 -3.19
C LEU A 24 -15.46 17.85 -3.26
N HIS A 25 -15.39 19.11 -3.70
CA HIS A 25 -14.15 19.88 -3.74
C HIS A 25 -13.51 20.09 -2.35
N GLN A 26 -14.34 20.20 -1.31
CA GLN A 26 -13.89 20.28 0.09
C GLN A 26 -13.51 18.92 0.68
N GLY A 27 -13.60 17.83 -0.09
CA GLY A 27 -13.29 16.48 0.36
C GLY A 27 -14.45 15.77 1.05
N ASP A 28 -15.68 16.30 0.99
CA ASP A 28 -16.87 15.57 1.45
C ASP A 28 -17.22 14.46 0.44
N LEU A 29 -16.65 13.27 0.67
CA LEU A 29 -16.91 12.06 -0.13
C LEU A 29 -18.24 11.39 0.23
N THR A 30 -19.14 12.11 0.90
CA THR A 30 -20.54 11.72 1.12
C THR A 30 -21.52 12.61 0.34
N ALA A 31 -21.01 13.56 -0.45
CA ALA A 31 -21.82 14.41 -1.32
C ALA A 31 -22.68 13.58 -2.28
N GLN A 32 -23.96 13.94 -2.40
CA GLN A 32 -24.90 13.25 -3.28
C GLN A 32 -25.82 14.23 -3.97
N LEU A 33 -26.10 13.96 -5.24
CA LEU A 33 -27.19 14.56 -5.98
C LEU A 33 -28.48 13.76 -5.76
N PRO A 34 -29.63 14.42 -5.62
CA PRO A 34 -30.91 13.73 -5.54
C PRO A 34 -31.20 13.00 -6.86
N LEU A 35 -31.83 11.82 -6.76
CA LEU A 35 -32.35 11.14 -7.94
C LEU A 35 -33.58 11.89 -8.45
N CYS A 36 -33.71 11.94 -9.77
CA CYS A 36 -34.74 12.71 -10.46
C CYS A 36 -35.55 11.81 -11.39
N ASP A 37 -36.77 12.23 -11.74
CA ASP A 37 -37.61 11.49 -12.69
C ASP A 37 -37.24 11.80 -14.15
N ASP A 38 -36.63 12.97 -14.41
CA ASP A 38 -36.08 13.29 -15.73
C ASP A 38 -34.88 12.36 -16.04
N PRO A 39 -34.88 11.62 -17.17
CA PRO A 39 -33.85 10.63 -17.46
C PRO A 39 -32.41 11.19 -17.49
N THR A 40 -32.23 12.40 -18.02
CA THR A 40 -30.89 13.00 -18.18
C THR A 40 -30.35 13.46 -16.84
N ASP A 41 -31.21 14.09 -16.04
CA ASP A 41 -30.86 14.56 -14.70
C ASP A 41 -30.60 13.37 -13.76
N ASN A 42 -31.39 12.30 -13.89
CA ASN A 42 -31.19 11.08 -13.13
C ASN A 42 -29.86 10.40 -13.50
N GLU A 43 -29.53 10.29 -14.79
CA GLU A 43 -28.25 9.73 -15.23
C GLU A 43 -27.07 10.57 -14.72
N THR A 44 -27.19 11.90 -14.75
CA THR A 44 -26.20 12.83 -14.19
C THR A 44 -25.99 12.59 -12.70
N ALA A 45 -27.08 12.50 -11.93
CA ALA A 45 -27.04 12.22 -10.50
C ALA A 45 -26.41 10.85 -10.19
N GLN A 46 -26.76 9.81 -10.96
CA GLN A 46 -26.20 8.47 -10.80
C GLN A 46 -24.70 8.43 -11.07
N ILE A 47 -24.22 9.03 -12.16
CA ILE A 47 -22.80 9.06 -12.51
C ILE A 47 -21.99 9.82 -11.45
N PHE A 48 -22.50 10.97 -11.00
CA PHE A 48 -21.86 11.74 -9.94
C PHE A 48 -21.80 10.95 -8.63
N ASN A 49 -22.93 10.40 -8.18
CA ASN A 49 -23.01 9.63 -6.94
C ASN A 49 -22.11 8.38 -6.98
N ALA A 50 -22.04 7.69 -8.13
CA ALA A 50 -21.13 6.57 -8.33
C ALA A 50 -19.66 6.99 -8.22
N HIS A 51 -19.28 8.13 -8.82
CA HIS A 51 -17.93 8.68 -8.69
C HIS A 51 -17.58 9.04 -7.24
N VAL A 52 -18.46 9.74 -6.54
CA VAL A 52 -18.25 10.10 -5.13
C VAL A 52 -18.10 8.84 -4.28
N HIS A 53 -18.95 7.83 -4.51
CA HIS A 53 -18.89 6.56 -3.80
C HIS A 53 -17.57 5.81 -4.03
N GLN A 54 -17.08 5.79 -5.28
CA GLN A 54 -15.80 5.15 -5.60
C GLN A 54 -14.61 5.87 -4.96
N MET A 55 -14.62 7.21 -4.95
CA MET A 55 -13.61 8.02 -4.25
C MET A 55 -13.64 7.75 -2.75
N ASN A 56 -14.83 7.67 -2.14
CA ASN A 56 -14.99 7.38 -0.73
C ASN A 56 -14.43 6.00 -0.35
N GLN A 57 -14.74 4.98 -1.14
CA GLN A 57 -14.20 3.63 -0.94
C GLN A 57 -12.68 3.62 -1.04
N LEU A 58 -12.10 4.23 -2.08
CA LEU A 58 -10.66 4.30 -2.23
C LEU A 58 -9.98 5.04 -1.07
N ALA A 59 -10.56 6.15 -0.61
CA ALA A 59 -10.03 6.88 0.54
C ALA A 59 -10.06 6.03 1.83
N GLY A 60 -11.13 5.26 2.03
CA GLY A 60 -11.26 4.31 3.14
C GLY A 60 -10.21 3.20 3.08
N GLU A 61 -10.06 2.57 1.91
CA GLU A 61 -9.06 1.54 1.64
C GLU A 61 -7.62 2.04 1.86
N LEU A 62 -7.29 3.24 1.37
CA LEU A 62 -5.98 3.86 1.58
C LEU A 62 -5.72 4.18 3.06
N THR A 63 -6.76 4.62 3.79
CA THR A 63 -6.66 4.85 5.24
C THR A 63 -6.40 3.54 5.97
N TYR A 64 -7.09 2.47 5.58
CA TYR A 64 -6.88 1.13 6.13
C TYR A 64 -5.45 0.64 5.86
N LEU A 65 -5.00 0.73 4.61
CA LEU A 65 -3.67 0.29 4.20
C LEU A 65 -2.56 1.07 4.92
N SER A 66 -2.72 2.39 5.05
CA SER A 66 -1.79 3.26 5.78
C SER A 66 -1.70 2.87 7.26
N ARG A 67 -2.82 2.51 7.88
CA ARG A 67 -2.86 2.04 9.27
C ARG A 67 -2.17 0.68 9.41
N ASP A 68 -2.53 -0.30 8.57
CA ASP A 68 -2.02 -1.67 8.67
C ASP A 68 -0.51 -1.74 8.42
N ILE A 69 -0.04 -1.15 7.32
CA ILE A 69 1.39 -1.21 6.96
C ILE A 69 2.18 -0.17 7.75
N GLY A 70 1.70 1.07 7.79
CA GLY A 70 2.45 2.19 8.36
C GLY A 70 2.45 2.26 9.89
N THR A 71 1.33 1.90 10.54
CA THR A 71 1.21 1.99 12.00
C THR A 71 1.33 0.63 12.68
N GLN A 72 0.68 -0.40 12.16
CA GLN A 72 0.67 -1.73 12.78
C GLN A 72 1.85 -2.62 12.33
N GLY A 73 2.59 -2.22 11.29
CA GLY A 73 3.68 -3.01 10.73
C GLY A 73 3.22 -4.33 10.08
N ARG A 74 1.93 -4.46 9.76
CA ARG A 74 1.36 -5.65 9.11
C ARG A 74 1.61 -5.57 7.61
N LEU A 75 2.75 -6.14 7.20
CA LEU A 75 3.17 -6.15 5.80
C LEU A 75 2.31 -7.09 4.95
N GLY A 76 2.06 -6.69 3.71
CA GLY A 76 1.31 -7.47 2.71
C GLY A 76 -0.16 -7.10 2.58
N GLY A 77 -0.60 -6.02 3.24
CA GLY A 77 -1.92 -5.45 3.01
C GLY A 77 -2.11 -5.06 1.55
N GLN A 78 -3.29 -5.36 1.01
CA GLN A 78 -3.70 -4.99 -0.34
C GLN A 78 -5.13 -4.46 -0.26
N ILE A 79 -5.47 -3.60 -1.21
CA ILE A 79 -6.77 -2.96 -1.28
C ILE A 79 -7.53 -3.40 -2.52
N GLU A 80 -8.84 -3.40 -2.42
CA GLU A 80 -9.74 -3.64 -3.54
C GLU A 80 -10.83 -2.57 -3.52
N VAL A 81 -11.10 -1.97 -4.68
CA VAL A 81 -12.19 -0.99 -4.83
C VAL A 81 -13.15 -1.51 -5.90
N PRO A 82 -14.31 -2.07 -5.51
CA PRO A 82 -15.31 -2.56 -6.44
C PRO A 82 -15.74 -1.48 -7.45
N GLY A 83 -15.83 -1.87 -8.72
CA GLY A 83 -16.22 -0.95 -9.79
C GLY A 83 -15.12 0.01 -10.26
N ALA A 84 -13.90 -0.08 -9.71
CA ALA A 84 -12.78 0.71 -10.22
C ALA A 84 -12.43 0.32 -11.66
N VAL A 85 -12.46 1.32 -12.56
CA VAL A 85 -12.13 1.18 -13.97
C VAL A 85 -11.18 2.27 -14.42
N GLY A 86 -10.51 2.06 -15.56
CA GLY A 86 -9.55 3.03 -16.13
C GLY A 86 -8.47 3.43 -15.12
N THR A 87 -8.19 4.73 -15.02
CA THR A 87 -7.16 5.29 -14.14
C THR A 87 -7.35 4.90 -12.68
N TRP A 88 -8.58 4.77 -12.19
CA TRP A 88 -8.83 4.37 -10.80
C TRP A 88 -8.39 2.95 -10.51
N ARG A 89 -8.64 2.03 -11.44
CA ARG A 89 -8.16 0.66 -11.35
C ARG A 89 -6.65 0.62 -11.37
N ASP A 90 -6.04 1.40 -12.26
CA ASP A 90 -4.59 1.45 -12.38
C ASP A 90 -3.94 2.02 -11.10
N LEU A 91 -4.59 2.97 -10.42
CA LEU A 91 -4.17 3.45 -9.10
C LEU A 91 -4.20 2.34 -8.03
N VAL A 92 -5.28 1.56 -7.96
CA VAL A 92 -5.38 0.40 -7.05
C VAL A 92 -4.27 -0.61 -7.33
N VAL A 93 -4.03 -0.94 -8.60
CA VAL A 93 -2.96 -1.85 -9.01
C VAL A 93 -1.58 -1.32 -8.63
N ASN A 94 -1.32 -0.03 -8.82
CA ASN A 94 -0.04 0.58 -8.49
C ASN A 94 0.22 0.57 -6.97
N VAL A 95 -0.79 0.91 -6.16
CA VAL A 95 -0.70 0.86 -4.70
C VAL A 95 -0.42 -0.56 -4.21
N ASN A 96 -1.14 -1.55 -4.74
CA ASN A 96 -0.91 -2.95 -4.40
C ASN A 96 0.49 -3.44 -4.82
N THR A 97 0.94 -3.06 -6.01
CA THR A 97 2.28 -3.40 -6.51
C THR A 97 3.37 -2.82 -5.60
N MET A 98 3.23 -1.56 -5.20
CA MET A 98 4.14 -0.91 -4.25
C MET A 98 4.14 -1.62 -2.89
N SER A 99 2.96 -1.91 -2.35
CA SER A 99 2.79 -2.60 -1.06
C SER A 99 3.47 -3.98 -1.06
N VAL A 100 3.21 -4.79 -2.10
CA VAL A 100 3.79 -6.13 -2.25
C VAL A 100 5.31 -6.05 -2.41
N SER A 101 5.80 -5.13 -3.25
CA SER A 101 7.25 -4.97 -3.46
C SER A 101 7.96 -4.58 -2.16
N LEU A 102 7.44 -3.59 -1.42
CA LEU A 102 8.00 -3.16 -0.15
C LEU A 102 7.96 -4.27 0.90
N THR A 103 6.83 -4.98 0.99
CA THR A 103 6.65 -6.13 1.89
C THR A 103 7.68 -7.22 1.63
N ASN A 104 7.89 -7.58 0.36
CA ASN A 104 8.83 -8.63 -0.01
C ASN A 104 10.27 -8.24 0.32
N ASN A 105 10.66 -6.99 0.03
CA ASN A 105 11.98 -6.48 0.35
C ASN A 105 12.23 -6.50 1.86
N LEU A 106 11.32 -5.96 2.66
CA LEU A 106 11.45 -5.97 4.12
C LEU A 106 11.49 -7.39 4.70
N ARG A 107 10.67 -8.32 4.20
CA ARG A 107 10.73 -9.72 4.63
C ARG A 107 12.06 -10.38 4.28
N ALA A 108 12.62 -10.12 3.10
CA ALA A 108 13.93 -10.61 2.72
C ALA A 108 15.03 -10.09 3.67
N MET A 109 15.01 -8.79 4.00
CA MET A 109 15.92 -8.22 5.00
C MET A 109 15.77 -8.89 6.38
N PHE A 110 14.52 -9.11 6.84
CA PHE A 110 14.28 -9.81 8.11
C PHE A 110 14.81 -11.25 8.10
N HIS A 111 14.66 -11.96 6.99
CA HIS A 111 15.25 -13.30 6.82
C HIS A 111 16.78 -13.23 6.91
N HIS A 112 17.42 -12.27 6.25
CA HIS A 112 18.87 -12.08 6.34
C HIS A 112 19.32 -11.78 7.77
N ILE A 113 18.66 -10.85 8.47
CA ILE A 113 18.94 -10.55 9.90
C ILE A 113 18.79 -11.79 10.78
N THR A 114 17.73 -12.58 10.55
CA THR A 114 17.49 -13.82 11.30
C THR A 114 18.61 -14.84 11.08
N ARG A 115 19.14 -14.95 9.86
CA ARG A 115 20.27 -15.85 9.55
C ARG A 115 21.55 -15.39 10.24
N ILE A 116 21.86 -14.10 10.17
CA ILE A 116 22.98 -13.49 10.91
C ILE A 116 22.87 -13.81 12.41
N ALA A 117 21.67 -13.66 13.00
CA ALA A 117 21.43 -13.95 14.41
C ALA A 117 21.64 -15.43 14.78
N ASN A 118 21.46 -16.35 13.83
CA ASN A 118 21.72 -17.78 13.99
C ASN A 118 23.16 -18.18 13.59
N ALA A 119 24.06 -17.20 13.40
CA ALA A 119 25.43 -17.40 12.92
C ALA A 119 25.53 -18.11 11.56
N ASP A 120 24.48 -18.04 10.74
CA ASP A 120 24.51 -18.45 9.34
C ASP A 120 24.82 -17.23 8.47
N PHE A 121 26.07 -17.16 8.02
CA PHE A 121 26.60 -16.06 7.22
C PHE A 121 26.68 -16.40 5.73
N SER A 122 26.03 -17.47 5.26
CA SER A 122 26.07 -17.78 3.82
C SER A 122 25.36 -16.68 3.03
N GLN A 123 25.93 -16.23 1.91
CA GLN A 123 25.34 -15.14 1.14
C GLN A 123 24.05 -15.60 0.47
N ASP A 124 22.95 -14.88 0.67
CA ASP A 124 21.74 -15.05 -0.13
C ASP A 124 21.19 -13.68 -0.52
N VAL A 125 21.78 -13.10 -1.56
CA VAL A 125 21.36 -11.79 -2.08
C VAL A 125 20.61 -12.01 -3.39
N SER A 126 19.48 -12.72 -3.33
CA SER A 126 18.59 -12.89 -4.49
C SER A 126 17.46 -11.85 -4.54
N ALA A 127 17.34 -10.98 -3.53
CA ALA A 127 16.32 -9.93 -3.52
C ALA A 127 16.76 -8.74 -4.41
N LYS A 128 16.04 -8.52 -5.51
CA LYS A 128 16.18 -7.33 -6.36
C LYS A 128 15.61 -6.09 -5.64
N MET A 129 16.35 -5.59 -4.66
CA MET A 129 16.06 -4.30 -4.01
C MET A 129 16.67 -3.16 -4.81
N ASN A 130 16.07 -1.97 -4.69
CA ASN A 130 16.55 -0.74 -5.33
C ASN A 130 16.50 0.41 -4.31
N GLY A 131 17.27 1.47 -4.56
CA GLY A 131 17.27 2.68 -3.72
C GLY A 131 17.70 2.43 -2.28
N GLU A 132 17.06 3.11 -1.33
CA GLU A 132 17.41 3.05 0.10
C GLU A 132 17.36 1.63 0.68
N LEU A 133 16.46 0.76 0.19
CA LEU A 133 16.38 -0.63 0.63
C LEU A 133 17.60 -1.45 0.18
N LEU A 134 18.14 -1.16 -1.01
CA LEU A 134 19.39 -1.78 -1.46
C LEU A 134 20.56 -1.31 -0.62
N GLU A 135 20.63 -0.03 -0.29
CA GLU A 135 21.69 0.52 0.58
C GLU A 135 21.64 -0.12 1.98
N ALA A 136 20.44 -0.26 2.55
CA ALA A 136 20.26 -0.96 3.82
C ALA A 136 20.70 -2.43 3.75
N GLU A 137 20.35 -3.15 2.67
CA GLU A 137 20.77 -4.53 2.45
C GLU A 137 22.30 -4.67 2.27
N GLN A 138 22.95 -3.70 1.64
CA GLN A 138 24.41 -3.65 1.53
C GLN A 138 25.08 -3.46 2.91
N VAL A 139 24.50 -2.63 3.77
CA VAL A 139 24.97 -2.47 5.16
C VAL A 139 24.82 -3.78 5.94
N LEU A 140 23.68 -4.48 5.81
CA LEU A 140 23.47 -5.79 6.43
C LEU A 140 24.46 -6.84 5.93
N THR A 141 24.75 -6.84 4.63
CA THR A 141 25.73 -7.74 4.02
C THR A 141 27.14 -7.48 4.58
N ALA A 142 27.56 -6.21 4.65
CA ALA A 142 28.86 -5.85 5.22
C ALA A 142 28.97 -6.24 6.70
N LEU A 143 27.89 -6.09 7.48
CA LEU A 143 27.84 -6.55 8.87
C LEU A 143 27.96 -8.07 8.97
N SER A 144 27.26 -8.81 8.11
CA SER A 144 27.33 -10.27 8.02
C SER A 144 28.77 -10.75 7.74
N ASP A 145 29.45 -10.12 6.77
CA ASP A 145 30.83 -10.44 6.42
C ASP A 145 31.80 -10.20 7.58
N GLN A 146 31.63 -9.09 8.32
CA GLN A 146 32.44 -8.78 9.51
C GLN A 146 32.25 -9.83 10.62
N LEU A 147 31.00 -10.21 10.90
CA LEU A 147 30.68 -11.22 11.90
C LEU A 147 31.22 -12.59 11.49
N ALA A 148 31.13 -12.95 10.22
CA ALA A 148 31.70 -14.18 9.69
C ALA A 148 33.23 -14.23 9.86
N ALA A 149 33.91 -13.10 9.63
CA ALA A 149 35.35 -12.99 9.84
C ALA A 149 35.74 -13.15 11.32
N LEU A 150 35.03 -12.47 12.22
CA LEU A 150 35.24 -12.61 13.66
C LEU A 150 35.02 -14.05 14.13
N HIS A 151 33.93 -14.68 13.68
CA HIS A 151 33.61 -16.06 14.02
C HIS A 151 34.72 -17.03 13.60
N ARG A 152 35.27 -16.86 12.39
CA ARG A 152 36.43 -17.65 11.91
C ARG A 152 37.67 -17.46 12.78
N GLU A 153 38.00 -16.23 13.18
CA GLU A 153 39.17 -16.00 14.02
C GLU A 153 39.00 -16.59 15.42
N LEU A 154 37.80 -16.52 16.01
CA LEU A 154 37.51 -17.17 17.29
C LEU A 154 37.71 -18.69 17.22
N ILE A 155 37.24 -19.35 16.16
CA ILE A 155 37.49 -20.78 15.94
C ILE A 155 39.00 -21.04 15.81
N ARG A 156 39.72 -20.24 15.01
CA ARG A 156 41.16 -20.37 14.81
C ARG A 156 41.95 -20.27 16.12
N LEU A 157 41.60 -19.30 16.97
CA LEU A 157 42.21 -19.09 18.28
C LEU A 157 41.91 -20.24 19.24
N ALA A 158 40.65 -20.71 19.28
CA ALA A 158 40.26 -21.84 20.11
C ALA A 158 41.04 -23.12 19.73
N GLU A 159 41.19 -23.41 18.44
CA GLU A 159 41.99 -24.53 17.97
C GLU A 159 43.49 -24.40 18.30
N ALA A 160 44.04 -23.18 18.22
CA ALA A 160 45.44 -22.93 18.58
C ALA A 160 45.69 -23.21 20.07
N GLN A 161 44.80 -22.74 20.95
CA GLN A 161 44.87 -22.99 22.39
C GLN A 161 44.79 -24.48 22.74
N LEU A 162 43.89 -25.22 22.07
CA LEU A 162 43.76 -26.67 22.23
C LEU A 162 45.02 -27.43 21.80
N ARG A 163 45.73 -26.97 20.76
CA ARG A 163 47.00 -27.56 20.32
C ARG A 163 48.13 -27.32 21.31
N GLU A 164 48.19 -26.14 21.93
CA GLU A 164 49.22 -25.80 22.93
C GLU A 164 49.07 -26.57 24.25
N HIS A 165 47.85 -27.00 24.60
CA HIS A 165 47.55 -27.68 25.88
C HIS A 165 47.42 -29.21 25.78
N LYS A 166 47.78 -29.82 24.65
CA LYS A 166 47.78 -31.28 24.52
C LYS A 166 49.04 -31.84 25.21
N PRO A 167 48.92 -32.70 26.25
CA PRO A 167 50.09 -33.28 26.91
C PRO A 167 50.79 -34.25 25.95
N ASP A 168 52.13 -34.30 26.04
CA ASP A 168 53.00 -35.24 25.32
C ASP A 168 52.60 -36.72 25.55
#